data_AF-A0A928ZR59-F1
#
_entry.id   AF-A0A928ZR59-F1
#
_cell.length_a   1.000
_cell.length_b   1.000
_cell.length_c   1.000
_cell.angle_alpha   90.00
_cell.angle_beta   90.00
_cell.angle_gamma   90.00
#
_symmetry.space_group_name_H-M   'P 1'
#
loop_
_entity.id
_entity.type
_entity.pdbx_description
1 polymer ?
#
loop_
_entity_poly.entity_id
_entity_poly.type
_entity_poly.pdbx_seq_one_letter_code
_entity_poly.pdbx_strand_id
1 'polypeptide(L)'
;MDSPKIPMSFDEFDTIEHLLGWKTEYWDGYARFTSRGMGVETCLDFESVSTTQDTSHTEFTFITPKSDHTQQMIDGYIASFINSVEFCGWPITNIFEEAHRDISLYFEGKRGKPLSASAIALHPKTQQVIALSLITEKIIENQQSARLELLYVRPPYQRQGIGTDLIHHSVRALSQQGYSQLTSRYHICNHHSREFYHRLGFGDVCDRYYLQIYTGWLRNEIHRRESLGMLDEIEEMKQERKQLENKLEALEEEFSRSIREAVR
;
A
#
# COMPACT_ATOMS: atom_id res chain seq x y z
N MET A 1 -7.93 18.45 4.46
CA MET A 1 -8.27 18.77 3.05
C MET A 1 -9.64 18.13 2.80
N ASP A 2 -10.70 18.89 2.49
CA ASP A 2 -12.04 18.29 2.32
C ASP A 2 -12.04 17.21 1.25
N SER A 3 -12.92 16.21 1.39
CA SER A 3 -13.14 15.21 0.34
C SER A 3 -13.36 15.90 -1.01
N PRO A 4 -12.69 15.47 -2.10
CA PRO A 4 -12.80 16.12 -3.40
C PRO A 4 -14.25 16.27 -3.83
N LYS A 5 -14.63 17.49 -4.22
CA LYS A 5 -15.92 17.83 -4.83
C LYS A 5 -15.67 18.40 -6.21
N ILE A 6 -16.23 17.78 -7.23
CA ILE A 6 -16.07 18.20 -8.62
C ILE A 6 -17.45 18.65 -9.13
N PRO A 7 -17.62 19.92 -9.53
CA PRO A 7 -18.89 20.37 -10.10
C PRO A 7 -19.12 19.69 -11.44
N MET A 8 -20.28 19.06 -11.60
CA MET A 8 -20.70 18.42 -12.86
C MET A 8 -22.22 18.15 -12.87
N SER A 9 -22.76 17.97 -14.07
CA SER A 9 -24.11 17.45 -14.28
C SER A 9 -24.21 15.96 -13.90
N PHE A 10 -25.45 15.48 -13.73
CA PHE A 10 -25.68 14.06 -13.48
C PHE A 10 -25.28 13.21 -14.69
N ASP A 11 -25.56 13.69 -15.90
CA ASP A 11 -25.18 13.00 -17.13
C ASP A 11 -23.66 12.86 -17.26
N GLU A 12 -22.90 13.90 -16.90
CA GLU A 12 -21.45 13.80 -16.81
C GLU A 12 -21.02 12.80 -15.73
N PHE A 13 -21.62 12.86 -14.53
CA PHE A 13 -21.34 11.94 -13.43
C PHE A 13 -21.57 10.47 -13.81
N ASP A 14 -22.62 10.15 -14.56
CA ASP A 14 -22.94 8.77 -14.95
C ASP A 14 -21.89 8.15 -15.91
N THR A 15 -21.09 9.01 -16.56
CA THR A 15 -20.05 8.56 -17.51
C THR A 15 -18.65 8.47 -16.92
N ILE A 16 -18.41 9.04 -15.73
CA ILE A 16 -17.05 9.09 -15.16
C ILE A 16 -16.54 7.70 -14.80
N GLU A 17 -15.24 7.50 -14.96
CA GLU A 17 -14.58 6.31 -14.42
C GLU A 17 -14.62 6.34 -12.88
N HIS A 18 -15.13 5.26 -12.29
CA HIS A 18 -15.11 5.09 -10.84
C HIS A 18 -13.74 4.56 -10.42
N LEU A 19 -13.08 5.25 -9.49
CA LEU A 19 -11.79 4.79 -8.97
C LEU A 19 -11.98 3.66 -7.94
N LEU A 20 -11.21 2.57 -8.08
CA LEU A 20 -11.24 1.46 -7.14
C LEU A 20 -10.93 1.95 -5.72
N GLY A 21 -11.72 1.49 -4.74
CA GLY A 21 -11.56 1.88 -3.35
C GLY A 21 -12.17 3.24 -2.99
N TRP A 22 -12.68 3.99 -3.96
CA TRP A 22 -13.40 5.24 -3.70
C TRP A 22 -14.92 4.99 -3.67
N LYS A 23 -15.60 5.70 -2.79
CA LYS A 23 -17.05 5.90 -2.85
C LYS A 23 -17.30 7.18 -3.65
N THR A 24 -18.12 7.07 -4.68
CA THR A 24 -18.52 8.17 -5.56
C THR A 24 -20.01 8.44 -5.41
N GLU A 25 -20.37 9.66 -5.03
CA GLU A 25 -21.77 10.07 -4.83
C GLU A 25 -22.07 11.35 -5.60
N TYR A 26 -23.28 11.45 -6.14
CA TYR A 26 -23.77 12.68 -6.75
C TYR A 26 -24.74 13.39 -5.82
N TRP A 27 -24.47 14.66 -5.50
CA TRP A 27 -25.38 15.47 -4.68
C TRP A 27 -25.16 16.97 -4.95
N ASP A 28 -26.26 17.72 -5.07
CA ASP A 28 -26.29 19.18 -5.28
C ASP A 28 -25.47 19.71 -6.48
N GLY A 29 -25.36 18.96 -7.58
CA GLY A 29 -24.55 19.38 -8.74
C GLY A 29 -23.06 19.06 -8.63
N TYR A 30 -22.68 18.16 -7.69
CA TYR A 30 -21.29 17.76 -7.48
C TYR A 30 -21.15 16.25 -7.42
N ALA A 31 -20.07 15.76 -8.03
CA ALA A 31 -19.48 14.48 -7.69
C ALA A 31 -18.65 14.60 -6.42
N ARG A 32 -18.86 13.69 -5.47
CA ARG A 32 -18.15 13.60 -4.19
C ARG A 32 -17.38 12.30 -4.12
N PHE A 33 -16.10 12.38 -3.75
CA PHE A 33 -15.20 11.23 -3.65
C PHE A 33 -14.75 11.04 -2.21
N THR A 34 -15.05 9.87 -1.64
CA THR A 34 -14.60 9.50 -0.29
C THR A 34 -13.76 8.25 -0.38
N SER A 35 -12.53 8.29 0.13
CA SER A 35 -11.67 7.10 0.18
C SER A 35 -12.25 6.09 1.16
N ARG A 36 -12.29 4.81 0.78
CA ARG A 36 -12.51 3.74 1.73
C ARG A 36 -11.20 3.53 2.46
N GLY A 37 -11.20 3.71 3.79
CA GLY A 37 -10.03 3.54 4.66
C GLY A 37 -9.59 2.08 4.81
N MET A 38 -9.34 1.41 3.70
CA MET A 38 -8.97 0.02 3.61
C MET A 38 -7.52 -0.07 3.15
N GLY A 39 -6.69 -0.73 3.95
CA GLY A 39 -5.37 -1.15 3.48
C GLY A 39 -5.40 -2.60 3.00
N VAL A 40 -4.75 -2.85 1.88
CA VAL A 40 -4.56 -4.15 1.25
C VAL A 40 -3.22 -4.70 1.70
N GLU A 41 -3.22 -5.89 2.29
CA GLU A 41 -1.98 -6.58 2.64
C GLU A 41 -1.33 -7.15 1.37
N THR A 42 -0.01 -7.13 1.33
CA THR A 42 0.76 -7.62 0.19
C THR A 42 2.00 -8.34 0.68
N CYS A 43 2.42 -9.38 -0.04
CA CYS A 43 3.53 -10.25 0.37
C CYS A 43 4.53 -10.42 -0.77
N LEU A 44 5.82 -10.39 -0.42
CA LEU A 44 6.92 -10.76 -1.29
C LEU A 44 7.57 -12.03 -0.75
N ASP A 45 7.49 -13.11 -1.52
CA ASP A 45 8.23 -14.35 -1.26
C ASP A 45 9.64 -14.24 -1.84
N PHE A 46 10.67 -14.39 -1.01
CA PHE A 46 12.05 -14.18 -1.46
C PHE A 46 12.53 -15.24 -2.47
N GLU A 47 11.94 -16.44 -2.45
CA GLU A 47 12.21 -17.49 -3.44
C GLU A 47 11.73 -17.12 -4.85
N SER A 48 10.69 -16.30 -4.95
CA SER A 48 10.14 -15.84 -6.23
C SER A 48 11.02 -14.77 -6.90
N VAL A 49 11.95 -14.18 -6.15
CA VAL A 49 12.82 -13.10 -6.60
C VAL A 49 14.24 -13.63 -6.82
N SER A 50 14.67 -13.73 -8.08
CA SER A 50 16.10 -13.91 -8.39
C SER A 50 16.87 -12.66 -7.95
N THR A 51 17.36 -12.66 -6.71
CA THR A 51 18.19 -11.57 -6.13
C THR A 51 19.63 -11.59 -6.64
N THR A 52 19.85 -12.06 -7.88
CA THR A 52 21.18 -12.35 -8.42
C THR A 52 21.94 -11.13 -8.94
N GLN A 53 21.35 -9.93 -8.95
CA GLN A 53 22.07 -8.72 -9.38
C GLN A 53 21.98 -7.59 -8.36
N ASP A 54 23.16 -7.21 -7.87
CA ASP A 54 23.40 -6.03 -7.04
C ASP A 54 23.39 -4.78 -7.92
N THR A 55 22.27 -4.50 -8.58
CA THR A 55 22.09 -3.25 -9.32
C THR A 55 21.51 -2.22 -8.37
N SER A 56 22.37 -1.61 -7.55
CA SER A 56 22.03 -0.31 -6.95
C SER A 56 21.89 0.67 -8.11
N HIS A 57 20.69 1.23 -8.28
CA HIS A 57 20.44 2.21 -9.32
C HIS A 57 20.86 3.62 -8.90
N THR A 58 21.25 3.80 -7.63
CA THR A 58 21.56 5.11 -7.05
C THR A 58 22.88 5.14 -6.28
N GLU A 59 23.43 6.35 -6.13
CA GLU A 59 24.67 6.64 -5.38
C GLU A 59 24.43 6.83 -3.87
N PHE A 60 23.20 6.60 -3.39
CA PHE A 60 22.84 6.88 -2.00
C PHE A 60 23.35 5.79 -1.06
N THR A 61 23.85 6.22 0.10
CA THR A 61 24.22 5.32 1.19
C THR A 61 23.00 5.04 2.06
N PHE A 62 22.77 3.76 2.36
CA PHE A 62 21.74 3.31 3.28
C PHE A 62 22.35 2.96 4.63
N ILE A 63 21.75 3.46 5.72
CA ILE A 63 22.15 3.15 7.09
C ILE A 63 20.93 2.75 7.92
N THR A 64 21.15 2.00 9.00
CA THR A 64 20.09 1.69 9.96
C THR A 64 19.60 2.96 10.66
N PRO A 65 18.28 3.21 10.71
CA PRO A 65 17.72 4.37 11.42
C PRO A 65 18.02 4.30 12.92
N LYS A 66 18.31 5.45 13.51
CA LYS A 66 18.54 5.65 14.95
C LYS A 66 17.63 6.75 15.47
N SER A 67 17.45 6.82 16.78
CA SER A 67 16.53 7.77 17.43
C SER A 67 16.89 9.25 17.20
N ASP A 68 18.15 9.57 16.93
CA ASP A 68 18.61 10.91 16.52
C ASP A 68 18.06 11.36 15.16
N HIS A 69 17.60 10.43 14.31
CA HIS A 69 16.98 10.72 13.02
C HIS A 69 15.47 11.02 13.13
N THR A 70 14.86 10.85 14.30
CA THR A 70 13.40 10.87 14.51
C THR A 70 12.74 12.10 13.90
N GLN A 71 13.25 13.31 14.16
CA GLN A 71 12.63 14.52 13.63
C GLN A 71 12.67 14.56 12.09
N GLN A 72 13.80 14.19 11.48
CA GLN A 72 13.93 14.18 10.03
C GLN A 72 13.02 13.13 9.37
N MET A 73 12.78 12.02 10.08
CA MET A 73 11.84 10.96 9.66
C MET A 73 10.40 11.45 9.70
N ILE A 74 10.01 12.17 10.76
CA ILE A 74 8.68 12.79 10.89
C ILE A 74 8.47 13.84 9.79
N ASP A 75 9.44 14.73 9.58
CA ASP A 75 9.37 15.74 8.53
C ASP A 75 9.25 15.10 7.14
N GLY A 76 9.96 13.99 6.90
CA GLY A 76 9.89 13.24 5.66
C GLY A 76 8.56 12.52 5.46
N TYR A 77 8.00 11.96 6.53
CA TYR A 77 6.65 11.37 6.55
C TYR A 77 5.64 12.43 6.10
N ILE A 78 5.61 13.57 6.79
CA ILE A 78 4.63 14.63 6.51
C ILE A 78 4.79 15.12 5.06
N ALA A 79 6.01 15.41 4.63
CA ALA A 79 6.27 15.85 3.26
C ALA A 79 5.82 14.83 2.20
N SER A 80 5.90 13.53 2.50
CA SER A 80 5.57 12.46 1.56
C SER A 80 4.09 12.11 1.55
N PHE A 81 3.38 12.27 2.67
CA PHE A 81 2.01 11.79 2.83
C PHE A 81 0.95 12.89 3.00
N ILE A 82 1.30 14.15 3.25
CA ILE A 82 0.31 15.21 3.53
C ILE A 82 -0.77 15.37 2.44
N ASN A 83 -0.43 15.08 1.18
CA ASN A 83 -1.35 15.14 0.03
C ASN A 83 -1.71 13.75 -0.50
N SER A 84 -1.53 12.71 0.30
CA SER A 84 -1.80 11.32 -0.08
C SER A 84 -3.24 10.91 0.26
N VAL A 85 -3.68 9.78 -0.31
CA VAL A 85 -5.05 9.27 -0.15
C VAL A 85 -5.32 8.80 1.29
N GLU A 86 -4.27 8.41 2.00
CA GLU A 86 -4.25 7.96 3.39
C GLU A 86 -4.78 9.05 4.35
N PHE A 87 -4.55 10.32 4.01
CA PHE A 87 -4.93 11.48 4.81
C PHE A 87 -5.98 12.36 4.13
N CYS A 88 -6.64 11.86 3.08
CA CYS A 88 -7.75 12.56 2.43
C CYS A 88 -8.85 12.86 3.47
N GLY A 89 -9.29 14.11 3.59
CA GLY A 89 -10.26 14.53 4.62
C GLY A 89 -9.65 14.95 5.95
N TRP A 90 -8.38 14.64 6.24
CA TRP A 90 -7.83 14.83 7.58
C TRP A 90 -7.43 16.29 7.84
N PRO A 91 -7.62 16.79 9.08
CA PRO A 91 -6.97 18.01 9.55
C PRO A 91 -5.44 17.84 9.56
N ILE A 92 -4.71 18.90 9.20
CA ILE A 92 -3.24 18.85 9.17
C ILE A 92 -2.64 18.46 10.52
N THR A 93 -3.21 18.93 11.63
CA THR A 93 -2.78 18.58 12.99
C THR A 93 -2.78 17.07 13.25
N ASN A 94 -3.81 16.38 12.77
CA ASN A 94 -3.94 14.93 12.93
C ASN A 94 -2.87 14.17 12.12
N ILE A 95 -2.46 14.70 10.97
CA ILE A 95 -1.37 14.11 10.16
C ILE A 95 -0.03 14.23 10.91
N PHE A 96 0.21 15.37 11.56
CA PHE A 96 1.40 15.55 12.39
C PHE A 96 1.38 14.59 13.58
N GLU A 97 0.26 14.51 14.30
CA GLU A 97 0.09 13.56 15.41
C GLU A 97 0.29 12.11 14.98
N GLU A 98 -0.23 11.72 13.82
CA GLU A 98 -0.02 10.40 13.23
C GLU A 98 1.46 10.12 12.97
N ALA A 99 2.16 11.03 12.28
CA ALA A 99 3.57 10.89 11.96
C ALA A 99 4.44 10.77 13.23
N HIS A 100 4.18 11.61 14.23
CA HIS A 100 4.87 11.53 15.52
C HIS A 100 4.61 10.18 16.21
N ARG A 101 3.35 9.73 16.23
CA ARG A 101 2.95 8.47 16.85
C ARG A 101 3.59 7.28 16.15
N ASP A 102 3.51 7.21 14.83
CA ASP A 102 4.01 6.08 14.04
C ASP A 102 5.51 5.87 14.22
N ILE A 103 6.29 6.95 14.14
CA ILE A 103 7.75 6.87 14.32
C ILE A 103 8.11 6.52 15.78
N SER A 104 7.40 7.09 16.77
CA SER A 104 7.66 6.79 18.18
C SER A 104 7.33 5.33 18.52
N LEU A 105 6.16 4.85 18.11
CA LEU A 105 5.72 3.47 18.36
C LEU A 105 6.65 2.43 17.69
N TYR A 106 7.25 2.78 16.55
CA TYR A 106 8.28 1.96 15.93
C TYR A 106 9.51 1.81 16.85
N PHE A 107 10.11 2.91 17.29
CA PHE A 107 11.31 2.84 18.15
C PHE A 107 11.03 2.24 19.53
N GLU A 108 9.81 2.38 20.04
CA GLU A 108 9.35 1.73 21.27
C GLU A 108 9.08 0.22 21.11
N GLY A 109 9.11 -0.31 19.89
CA GLY A 109 8.81 -1.71 19.58
C GLY A 109 7.33 -2.08 19.74
N LYS A 110 6.43 -1.09 19.83
CA LYS A 110 4.99 -1.29 19.97
C LYS A 110 4.29 -1.67 18.67
N ARG A 111 4.96 -1.49 17.52
CA ARG A 111 4.52 -1.99 16.20
C ARG A 111 5.13 -3.36 15.84
N GLY A 112 5.77 -4.01 16.80
CA GLY A 112 6.66 -5.16 16.57
C GLY A 112 8.11 -4.76 16.80
N LYS A 113 8.98 -5.75 16.97
CA LYS A 113 10.40 -5.51 17.26
C LYS A 113 11.09 -4.93 16.02
N PRO A 114 11.72 -3.75 16.09
CA PRO A 114 12.48 -3.19 14.97
C PRO A 114 13.57 -4.14 14.48
N LEU A 115 13.65 -4.32 13.16
CA LEU A 115 14.68 -5.14 12.52
C LEU A 115 15.80 -4.28 11.96
N SER A 116 17.03 -4.80 12.01
CA SER A 116 18.23 -4.15 11.45
C SER A 116 18.20 -4.00 9.93
N ALA A 117 17.28 -4.70 9.26
CA ALA A 117 16.99 -4.54 7.83
C ALA A 117 16.25 -3.23 7.49
N SER A 118 15.78 -2.49 8.50
CA SER A 118 15.29 -1.12 8.33
C SER A 118 16.42 -0.20 7.87
N ALA A 119 16.12 0.70 6.96
CA ALA A 119 17.12 1.56 6.35
C ALA A 119 16.60 2.98 6.08
N ILE A 120 17.48 3.96 6.22
CA ILE A 120 17.29 5.34 5.76
C ILE A 120 18.33 5.65 4.69
N ALA A 121 17.93 6.43 3.69
CA ALA A 121 18.85 7.02 2.72
C ALA A 121 19.20 8.44 3.14
N LEU A 122 20.50 8.75 3.13
CA LEU A 122 21.00 10.09 3.45
C LEU A 122 21.41 10.84 2.18
N HIS A 123 21.06 12.12 2.12
CA HIS A 123 21.58 13.00 1.07
C HIS A 123 23.11 13.18 1.25
N PRO A 124 23.95 12.93 0.22
CA PRO A 124 25.41 12.86 0.39
C PRO A 124 26.03 14.13 0.98
N LYS A 125 25.51 15.30 0.61
CA LYS A 125 26.07 16.60 1.02
C LYS A 125 25.49 17.14 2.32
N THR A 126 24.20 16.96 2.54
CA THR A 126 23.47 17.60 3.65
C THR A 126 23.25 16.65 4.82
N GLN A 127 23.50 15.35 4.62
CA GLN A 127 23.24 14.29 5.59
C GLN A 127 21.77 14.25 6.08
N GLN A 128 20.86 14.80 5.28
CA GLN A 128 19.43 14.77 5.57
C GLN A 128 18.83 13.43 5.16
N VAL A 129 17.87 12.93 5.93
CA VAL A 129 17.07 11.75 5.58
C VAL A 129 16.18 12.07 4.38
N ILE A 130 16.38 11.38 3.26
CA ILE A 130 15.60 11.58 2.02
C ILE A 130 14.63 10.44 1.72
N ALA A 131 14.87 9.25 2.25
CA ALA A 131 14.00 8.10 2.13
C ALA A 131 14.13 7.21 3.36
N LEU A 132 13.12 6.40 3.63
CA LEU A 132 13.17 5.41 4.70
C LEU A 132 12.35 4.17 4.38
N SER A 133 12.76 3.05 4.99
CA SER A 133 12.04 1.80 5.13
C SER A 133 12.14 1.37 6.59
N LEU A 134 11.00 1.26 7.27
CA LEU A 134 10.93 0.76 8.64
C LEU A 134 10.33 -0.63 8.62
N ILE A 135 11.04 -1.58 9.21
CA ILE A 135 10.69 -3.00 9.19
C ILE A 135 10.66 -3.53 10.61
N THR A 136 9.59 -4.24 10.93
CA THR A 136 9.41 -4.91 12.22
C THR A 136 9.28 -6.41 12.04
N GLU A 137 9.65 -7.14 13.10
CA GLU A 137 9.36 -8.56 13.25
C GLU A 137 7.90 -8.74 13.72
N LYS A 138 7.21 -9.68 13.08
CA LYS A 138 5.86 -10.13 13.43
C LYS A 138 5.88 -11.65 13.54
N ILE A 139 5.18 -12.21 14.52
CA ILE A 139 4.97 -13.65 14.62
C ILE A 139 3.60 -13.96 14.02
N ILE A 140 3.57 -14.78 12.98
CA ILE A 140 2.34 -15.25 12.33
C ILE A 140 2.38 -16.78 12.41
N GLU A 141 1.40 -17.40 13.06
CA GLU A 141 1.29 -18.87 13.15
C GLU A 141 2.59 -19.57 13.63
N ASN A 142 3.25 -18.98 14.63
CA ASN A 142 4.53 -19.43 15.19
C ASN A 142 5.73 -19.35 14.22
N GLN A 143 5.60 -18.65 13.10
CA GLN A 143 6.69 -18.35 12.18
C GLN A 143 7.09 -16.88 12.27
N GLN A 144 8.40 -16.63 12.19
CA GLN A 144 8.93 -15.27 12.08
C GLN A 144 8.62 -14.71 10.70
N SER A 145 7.98 -13.56 10.67
CA SER A 145 7.70 -12.79 9.46
C SER A 145 8.27 -11.39 9.62
N ALA A 146 8.78 -10.82 8.54
CA ALA A 146 9.13 -9.42 8.47
C ALA A 146 7.95 -8.62 7.90
N ARG A 147 7.73 -7.42 8.43
CA ARG A 147 6.73 -6.49 7.91
C ARG A 147 7.35 -5.12 7.66
N LEU A 148 7.16 -4.62 6.45
CA LEU A 148 7.41 -3.23 6.09
C LEU A 148 6.28 -2.37 6.64
N GLU A 149 6.58 -1.58 7.67
CA GLU A 149 5.62 -0.74 8.39
C GLU A 149 5.48 0.64 7.76
N LEU A 150 6.59 1.19 7.22
CA LEU A 150 6.62 2.50 6.60
C LEU A 150 7.67 2.54 5.50
N LEU A 151 7.27 3.06 4.34
CA LEU A 151 8.15 3.33 3.22
C LEU A 151 7.83 4.71 2.66
N TYR A 152 8.84 5.57 2.53
CA TYR A 152 8.68 6.77 1.72
C TYR A 152 10.00 7.18 1.06
N VAL A 153 9.85 7.98 0.01
CA VAL A 153 10.91 8.81 -0.57
C VAL A 153 10.38 10.24 -0.61
N ARG A 154 11.14 11.21 -0.08
CA ARG A 154 10.75 12.62 -0.05
C ARG A 154 10.46 13.12 -1.48
N PRO A 155 9.44 13.98 -1.70
CA PRO A 155 8.97 14.33 -3.04
C PRO A 155 10.06 14.76 -4.05
N PRO A 156 11.07 15.58 -3.69
CA PRO A 156 12.12 15.98 -4.64
C PRO A 156 13.02 14.83 -5.15
N TYR A 157 13.00 13.69 -4.46
CA TYR A 157 13.85 12.52 -4.74
C TYR A 157 13.06 11.33 -5.29
N GLN A 158 11.74 11.48 -5.47
CA GLN A 158 10.89 10.42 -6.01
C GLN A 158 11.20 10.14 -7.48
N ARG A 159 10.81 8.94 -7.94
CA ARG A 159 10.97 8.46 -9.33
C ARG A 159 12.42 8.37 -9.82
N GLN A 160 13.39 8.31 -8.91
CA GLN A 160 14.82 8.14 -9.19
C GLN A 160 15.35 6.74 -8.83
N GLY A 161 14.48 5.75 -8.60
CA GLY A 161 14.87 4.38 -8.22
C GLY A 161 15.18 4.17 -6.73
N ILE A 162 15.29 5.24 -5.92
CA ILE A 162 15.66 5.16 -4.49
C ILE A 162 14.76 4.20 -3.70
N GLY A 163 13.44 4.25 -3.90
CA GLY A 163 12.51 3.37 -3.20
C GLY A 163 12.73 1.89 -3.52
N THR A 164 13.01 1.58 -4.79
CA THR A 164 13.35 0.24 -5.25
C THR A 164 14.65 -0.25 -4.63
N ASP A 165 15.71 0.57 -4.66
CA ASP A 165 17.00 0.24 -4.06
C ASP A 165 16.88 -0.01 -2.56
N LEU A 166 16.05 0.77 -1.87
CA LEU A 166 15.82 0.64 -0.43
C LEU A 166 15.14 -0.69 -0.09
N ILE A 167 14.12 -1.09 -0.85
CA ILE A 167 13.48 -2.40 -0.66
C ILE A 167 14.44 -3.54 -0.98
N HIS A 168 15.21 -3.45 -2.06
CA HIS A 168 16.22 -4.47 -2.37
C HIS A 168 17.27 -4.60 -1.27
N HIS A 169 17.74 -3.47 -0.73
CA HIS A 169 18.65 -3.45 0.42
C HIS A 169 18.05 -4.19 1.62
N SER A 170 16.81 -3.85 1.99
CA SER A 170 16.10 -4.49 3.09
C SER A 170 15.85 -5.99 2.87
N VAL A 171 15.41 -6.39 1.68
CA VAL A 171 15.15 -7.80 1.34
C VAL A 171 16.43 -8.62 1.43
N ARG A 172 17.57 -8.11 0.94
CA ARG A 172 18.86 -8.79 1.10
C ARG A 172 19.25 -8.95 2.57
N ALA A 173 19.10 -7.88 3.36
CA ALA A 173 19.39 -7.92 4.79
C ALA A 173 18.49 -8.92 5.54
N LEU A 174 17.20 -9.01 5.18
CA LEU A 174 16.26 -9.97 5.75
C LEU A 174 16.58 -11.41 5.35
N SER A 175 16.90 -11.66 4.08
CA SER A 175 17.27 -12.99 3.59
C SER A 175 18.53 -13.51 4.30
N GLN A 176 19.54 -12.64 4.50
CA GLN A 176 20.75 -12.99 5.28
C GLN A 176 20.45 -13.29 6.76
N GLN A 177 19.34 -12.79 7.29
CA GLN A 177 18.85 -13.05 8.64
C GLN A 177 17.95 -14.30 8.72
N GLY A 178 17.71 -14.98 7.60
CA GLY A 178 16.91 -16.21 7.54
C GLY A 178 15.41 -16.01 7.36
N TYR A 179 14.94 -14.79 7.08
CA TYR A 179 13.55 -14.56 6.70
C TYR A 179 13.31 -15.06 5.27
N SER A 180 12.11 -15.56 5.01
CA SER A 180 11.68 -16.05 3.68
C SER A 180 10.72 -15.12 2.96
N GLN A 181 10.10 -14.18 3.68
CA GLN A 181 9.06 -13.30 3.15
C GLN A 181 9.10 -11.91 3.78
N LEU A 182 8.58 -10.91 3.04
CA LEU A 182 8.33 -9.56 3.52
C LEU A 182 6.87 -9.19 3.22
N THR A 183 6.10 -8.89 4.26
CA THR A 183 4.74 -8.36 4.11
C THR A 183 4.73 -6.83 4.17
N SER A 184 3.74 -6.20 3.56
CA SER A 184 3.48 -4.77 3.65
C SER A 184 1.98 -4.51 3.55
N ARG A 185 1.57 -3.24 3.70
CA ARG A 185 0.20 -2.81 3.48
C ARG A 185 0.20 -1.50 2.70
N TYR A 186 -0.64 -1.40 1.68
CA TYR A 186 -0.89 -0.14 0.97
C TYR A 186 -2.37 0.23 1.04
N HIS A 187 -2.70 1.51 0.93
CA HIS A 187 -4.09 1.96 0.91
C HIS A 187 -4.76 1.60 -0.42
N ILE A 188 -5.98 1.03 -0.45
CA ILE A 188 -6.61 0.54 -1.69
C ILE A 188 -6.72 1.59 -2.80
N CYS A 189 -6.98 2.85 -2.42
CA CYS A 189 -6.99 4.02 -3.33
C CYS A 189 -5.62 4.43 -3.88
N ASN A 190 -4.52 3.88 -3.37
CA ASN A 190 -3.15 4.26 -3.71
C ASN A 190 -2.59 3.35 -4.83
N HIS A 191 -3.08 3.56 -6.05
CA HIS A 191 -2.69 2.75 -7.21
C HIS A 191 -1.19 2.80 -7.50
N HIS A 192 -0.54 3.95 -7.27
CA HIS A 192 0.91 4.06 -7.44
C HIS A 192 1.69 3.18 -6.46
N SER A 193 1.22 3.05 -5.22
CA SER A 193 1.83 2.14 -4.24
C SER A 193 1.62 0.68 -4.64
N ARG A 194 0.40 0.32 -5.09
CA ARG A 194 0.11 -1.02 -5.65
C ARG A 194 1.04 -1.38 -6.81
N GLU A 195 1.12 -0.53 -7.82
CA GLU A 195 2.00 -0.72 -8.99
C GLU A 195 3.48 -0.79 -8.60
N PHE A 196 3.89 -0.02 -7.60
CA PHE A 196 5.25 -0.08 -7.06
C PHE A 196 5.53 -1.44 -6.43
N TYR A 197 4.65 -1.94 -5.55
CA TYR A 197 4.78 -3.26 -4.93
C TYR A 197 4.75 -4.39 -5.97
N HIS A 198 3.81 -4.36 -6.92
CA HIS A 198 3.70 -5.40 -7.97
C HIS A 198 4.93 -5.46 -8.86
N ARG A 199 5.52 -4.30 -9.23
CA ARG A 199 6.79 -4.27 -9.99
C ARG A 199 7.97 -4.85 -9.22
N LEU A 200 7.92 -4.84 -7.89
CA LEU A 200 8.91 -5.49 -7.03
C LEU A 200 8.63 -6.98 -6.80
N GLY A 201 7.55 -7.52 -7.38
CA GLY A 201 7.16 -8.93 -7.28
C GLY A 201 6.23 -9.22 -6.09
N PHE A 202 5.74 -8.22 -5.37
CA PHE A 202 4.76 -8.45 -4.31
C PHE A 202 3.41 -8.85 -4.91
N GLY A 203 2.74 -9.83 -4.30
CA GLY A 203 1.37 -10.20 -4.58
C GLY A 203 0.38 -9.64 -3.56
N ASP A 204 -0.83 -9.28 -3.99
CA ASP A 204 -1.91 -8.87 -3.09
C ASP A 204 -2.41 -10.09 -2.27
N VAL A 205 -2.51 -9.93 -0.95
CA VAL A 205 -3.19 -10.88 -0.07
C VAL A 205 -4.67 -10.51 -0.07
N CYS A 206 -5.43 -11.15 -0.94
CA CYS A 206 -6.84 -10.85 -1.18
C CYS A 206 -7.73 -11.39 -0.05
N ASP A 207 -8.00 -10.57 0.96
CA ASP A 207 -9.03 -10.89 1.96
C ASP A 207 -10.45 -10.78 1.38
N ARG A 208 -11.45 -11.26 2.15
CA ARG A 208 -12.86 -11.23 1.76
C ARG A 208 -13.34 -9.82 1.39
N TYR A 209 -12.91 -8.81 2.13
CA TYR A 209 -13.38 -7.44 1.95
C TYR A 209 -12.78 -6.80 0.69
N TYR A 210 -11.50 -7.08 0.39
CA TYR A 210 -10.85 -6.74 -0.86
C TYR A 210 -11.62 -7.30 -2.05
N LEU A 211 -11.89 -8.61 -2.02
CA LEU A 211 -12.57 -9.30 -3.12
C LEU A 211 -13.96 -8.73 -3.37
N GLN A 212 -14.73 -8.42 -2.32
CA GLN A 212 -16.05 -7.79 -2.44
C GLN A 212 -15.98 -6.41 -3.09
N ILE A 213 -15.03 -5.57 -2.67
CA ILE A 213 -14.87 -4.22 -3.24
C ILE A 213 -14.42 -4.31 -4.69
N TYR A 214 -13.45 -5.15 -4.99
CA TYR A 214 -12.86 -5.24 -6.33
C TYR A 214 -13.87 -5.84 -7.33
N THR A 215 -14.56 -6.92 -6.97
CA THR A 215 -15.59 -7.52 -7.84
C THR A 215 -16.76 -6.56 -8.07
N GLY A 216 -17.19 -5.84 -7.03
CA GLY A 216 -18.20 -4.80 -7.14
C GLY A 216 -17.78 -3.65 -8.06
N TRP A 217 -16.52 -3.21 -7.97
CA TRP A 217 -15.93 -2.21 -8.85
C TRP A 217 -15.89 -2.69 -10.30
N LEU A 218 -15.33 -3.89 -10.56
CA LEU A 218 -15.26 -4.48 -11.92
C LEU A 218 -16.64 -4.58 -12.55
N ARG A 219 -17.67 -5.01 -11.80
CA ARG A 219 -19.04 -5.08 -12.30
C ARG A 219 -19.55 -3.71 -12.78
N ASN A 220 -19.32 -2.67 -11.99
CA ASN A 220 -19.77 -1.31 -12.34
C ASN A 220 -18.98 -0.75 -13.54
N GLU A 221 -17.66 -0.97 -13.56
CA GLU A 221 -16.80 -0.48 -14.65
C GLU A 221 -17.08 -1.21 -15.97
N ILE A 222 -17.30 -2.52 -15.94
CA ILE A 222 -17.75 -3.28 -17.12
C ILE A 222 -19.07 -2.69 -17.64
N HIS A 223 -20.06 -2.48 -16.76
CA HIS A 223 -21.35 -1.91 -17.16
C HIS A 223 -21.21 -0.52 -17.81
N ARG A 224 -20.39 0.35 -17.20
CA ARG A 224 -20.09 1.69 -17.73
C ARG A 224 -19.41 1.63 -19.09
N ARG A 225 -18.40 0.78 -19.26
CA ARG A 225 -17.71 0.62 -20.55
C ARG A 225 -18.65 0.08 -21.63
N GLU A 226 -19.50 -0.89 -21.30
CA GLU A 226 -20.52 -1.42 -22.22
C GLU A 226 -21.53 -0.32 -22.63
N SER A 227 -22.01 0.50 -21.70
CA SER A 227 -22.97 1.56 -22.00
C SER A 227 -22.38 2.69 -22.87
N LEU A 228 -21.07 2.94 -22.75
CA LEU A 228 -20.33 3.92 -23.55
C LEU A 228 -19.79 3.36 -24.87
N GLY A 229 -19.96 2.07 -25.14
CA GLY A 229 -19.39 1.41 -26.32
C GLY A 229 -17.86 1.27 -26.29
N MET A 230 -17.23 1.38 -25.11
CA MET A 230 -15.79 1.23 -24.89
C MET A 230 -15.42 -0.25 -24.73
N LEU A 231 -15.41 -1.01 -25.83
CA LEU A 231 -15.34 -2.47 -25.78
C LEU A 231 -13.94 -3.05 -25.52
N ASP A 232 -12.90 -2.21 -25.51
CA ASP A 232 -11.54 -2.63 -25.26
C ASP A 232 -11.40 -3.20 -23.83
N GLU A 233 -10.68 -4.32 -23.72
CA GLU A 233 -10.35 -5.02 -22.46
C GLU A 233 -11.56 -5.58 -21.67
N ILE A 234 -12.81 -5.38 -22.13
CA ILE A 234 -14.01 -5.82 -21.40
C ILE A 234 -13.99 -7.32 -21.10
N GLU A 235 -13.57 -8.15 -22.07
CA GLU A 235 -13.52 -9.60 -21.87
C GLU A 235 -12.43 -10.02 -20.87
N GLU A 236 -11.31 -9.30 -20.83
CA GLU A 236 -10.26 -9.50 -19.82
C GLU A 236 -10.78 -9.13 -18.42
N MET A 237 -11.49 -8.00 -18.31
CA MET A 237 -12.13 -7.57 -17.07
C MET A 237 -13.21 -8.55 -16.59
N LYS A 238 -14.03 -9.10 -17.50
CA LYS A 238 -15.03 -10.14 -17.17
C LYS A 238 -14.36 -11.41 -16.66
N GLN A 239 -13.25 -11.81 -17.26
CA GLN A 239 -12.48 -12.97 -16.83
C GLN A 239 -11.82 -12.74 -15.46
N GLU A 240 -11.22 -11.57 -15.22
CA GLU A 240 -10.69 -11.18 -13.92
C GLU A 240 -11.79 -11.19 -12.85
N ARG A 241 -12.95 -10.59 -13.15
CA ARG A 241 -14.10 -10.58 -12.22
C ARG A 241 -14.49 -11.99 -11.82
N LYS A 242 -14.65 -12.89 -12.80
CA LYS A 242 -15.00 -14.30 -12.56
C LYS A 242 -13.96 -15.01 -11.68
N GLN A 243 -12.67 -14.77 -11.92
CA GLN A 243 -11.60 -15.33 -11.09
C GLN A 243 -11.68 -14.85 -9.64
N LEU A 244 -11.95 -13.55 -9.42
CA LEU A 244 -12.08 -12.99 -8.08
C LEU A 244 -13.37 -13.44 -7.37
N GLU A 245 -14.48 -13.59 -8.11
CA GLU A 245 -15.74 -14.15 -7.59
C GLU A 245 -15.54 -15.59 -7.11
N ASN A 246 -14.86 -16.42 -7.88
CA ASN A 246 -14.54 -17.80 -7.47
C ASN A 246 -13.66 -17.84 -6.20
N LYS A 247 -12.69 -16.93 -6.07
CA LYS A 247 -11.87 -16.81 -4.86
C LYS A 247 -12.70 -16.39 -3.65
N LEU A 248 -13.65 -15.47 -3.84
CA LEU A 248 -14.55 -15.02 -2.78
C LEU A 248 -15.46 -16.16 -2.30
N GLU A 249 -16.04 -16.92 -3.23
CA GLU A 249 -16.87 -18.09 -2.91
C GLU A 249 -16.09 -19.13 -2.09
N ALA A 250 -14.86 -19.46 -2.52
CA ALA A 250 -14.01 -20.39 -1.79
C ALA A 250 -13.70 -19.93 -0.35
N LEU A 251 -13.42 -18.64 -0.14
CA LEU A 251 -13.19 -18.08 1.20
C LEU A 251 -14.44 -18.09 2.06
N GLU A 252 -15.62 -17.82 1.48
CA GLU A 252 -16.89 -17.87 2.20
C GLU A 252 -17.27 -19.30 2.60
N GLU A 253 -16.98 -20.30 1.76
CA GLU A 253 -17.14 -21.71 2.09
C GLU A 253 -16.22 -22.15 3.23
N GLU A 254 -14.95 -21.76 3.19
CA GLU A 254 -13.96 -22.06 4.23
C GLU A 254 -14.37 -21.45 5.58
N PHE A 255 -14.78 -20.18 5.58
CA PHE A 255 -15.28 -19.50 6.76
C PHE A 255 -16.56 -20.16 7.32
N SER A 256 -17.46 -20.58 6.45
CA SER A 256 -18.67 -21.31 6.87
C SER A 256 -18.35 -22.69 7.45
N ARG A 257 -17.28 -23.35 6.97
CA ARG A 257 -16.80 -24.62 7.51
C ARG A 257 -16.20 -24.44 8.90
N SER A 258 -15.32 -23.45 9.08
CA SER A 258 -14.66 -23.21 10.37
C SER A 258 -15.66 -22.85 11.48
N ILE A 259 -16.71 -22.07 11.18
CA ILE A 259 -17.79 -21.80 12.14
C ILE A 259 -18.51 -23.09 12.54
N ARG A 260 -18.83 -23.98 11.59
CA ARG A 260 -19.52 -25.25 11.90
C ARG A 260 -18.67 -26.18 12.76
N GLU A 261 -17.36 -26.14 12.60
CA GLU A 261 -16.41 -26.93 13.39
C GLU A 261 -16.23 -26.36 14.80
N ALA A 262 -16.20 -25.03 14.96
CA ALA A 262 -16.07 -24.37 16.26
C ALA A 262 -17.31 -24.50 17.17
N VAL A 263 -18.47 -24.82 16.60
CA VAL A 263 -19.75 -24.97 17.33
C VAL A 263 -20.03 -26.43 17.73
N ARG A 264 -19.19 -27.39 17.30
CA ARG A 264 -19.27 -28.80 17.70
C ARG A 264 -18.40 -29.10 18.92
#